data_AF-A0A821FV38-F1
#
_entry.id   AF-A0A821FV38-F1
#
_cell.length_a   1.000
_cell.length_b   1.000
_cell.length_c   1.000
_cell.angle_alpha   90.00
_cell.angle_beta   90.00
_cell.angle_gamma   90.00
#
_symmetry.space_group_name_H-M   'P 1'
#
loop_
_entity.id
_entity.type
_entity.pdbx_description
1 polymer ?
#
loop_
_entity_poly.entity_id
_entity_poly.type
_entity_poly.pdbx_seq_one_letter_code
_entity_poly.pdbx_strand_id
1 'polypeptide(L)'
;MGRDKYENNELLKYCWPEDIWFHVSKLSSAHVYLRLKKDESIDNIPPLVLEDCCQLVKANSIEGCKLNKVDIVYTPVDNLRQTNDMDVGQVGFHVDKN
;
A
#
# COMPACT_ATOMS: atom_id res chain seq x y z
N MET A 1 7.20 -6.19 -0.38
CA MET A 1 7.01 -5.15 -1.40
C MET A 1 7.07 -5.81 -2.76
N GLY A 2 6.15 -5.51 -3.67
CA GLY A 2 6.23 -6.04 -5.04
C GLY A 2 7.16 -5.15 -5.88
N ARG A 3 7.96 -5.75 -6.77
CA ARG A 3 8.89 -4.99 -7.63
C ARG A 3 8.26 -4.58 -8.95
N ASP A 4 7.17 -5.24 -9.33
CA ASP A 4 6.37 -4.92 -10.51
C ASP A 4 4.87 -5.15 -10.27
N LYS A 5 4.06 -4.81 -11.28
CA LYS A 5 2.59 -4.89 -11.21
C LYS A 5 2.06 -6.31 -11.01
N TYR A 6 2.76 -7.33 -11.51
CA TYR A 6 2.37 -8.73 -11.34
C TYR A 6 2.70 -9.18 -9.91
N GLU A 7 3.90 -8.90 -9.41
CA GLU A 7 4.28 -9.20 -8.03
C GLU A 7 3.40 -8.47 -7.01
N ASN A 8 3.00 -7.23 -7.27
CA ASN A 8 2.06 -6.48 -6.43
C ASN A 8 0.72 -7.23 -6.29
N ASN A 9 0.20 -7.77 -7.40
CA ASN A 9 -1.03 -8.55 -7.42
C ASN A 9 -0.88 -9.92 -6.76
N GLU A 10 0.27 -10.58 -6.93
CA GLU A 10 0.53 -11.87 -6.29
C GLU A 10 0.69 -11.72 -4.78
N LEU A 11 1.40 -10.69 -4.31
CA LEU A 11 1.57 -10.44 -2.88
C LEU A 11 0.24 -10.18 -2.18
N LEU A 12 -0.71 -9.50 -2.84
CA LEU A 12 -2.05 -9.29 -2.30
C LEU A 12 -2.75 -10.61 -1.93
N LYS A 13 -2.53 -11.68 -2.71
CA LYS A 13 -3.11 -13.01 -2.45
C LYS A 13 -2.58 -13.68 -1.17
N TYR A 14 -1.40 -13.27 -0.69
CA TYR A 14 -0.76 -13.80 0.51
C TYR A 14 -0.90 -12.89 1.74
N CYS A 15 -1.54 -11.73 1.56
CA CYS A 15 -1.78 -10.79 2.64
C CYS A 15 -2.97 -11.23 3.50
N TRP A 16 -2.91 -10.88 4.77
CA TRP A 16 -4.03 -11.02 5.68
C TRP A 16 -4.94 -9.79 5.57
N PRO A 17 -6.25 -9.90 5.86
CA PRO A 17 -7.17 -8.76 5.81
C PRO A 17 -6.72 -7.57 6.67
N GLU A 18 -6.03 -7.88 7.77
CA GLU A 18 -5.51 -6.94 8.77
C GLU A 18 -4.16 -6.31 8.38
N ASP A 19 -3.48 -6.85 7.36
CA ASP A 19 -2.22 -6.28 6.88
C ASP A 19 -2.47 -4.88 6.31
N ILE A 20 -1.57 -3.94 6.56
CA ILE A 20 -1.71 -2.56 6.08
C ILE A 20 -0.98 -2.42 4.74
N TRP A 21 -1.73 -2.02 3.72
CA TRP A 21 -1.20 -1.71 2.41
C TRP A 21 -0.87 -0.23 2.28
N PHE A 22 0.22 0.08 1.58
CA PHE A 22 0.72 1.44 1.34
C PHE A 22 0.98 1.66 -0.14
N HIS A 23 0.68 2.88 -0.62
CA HIS A 23 0.90 3.31 -2.00
C HIS A 23 0.97 4.83 -2.13
N VAL A 24 1.72 5.32 -3.13
CA VAL A 24 1.74 6.76 -3.44
C VAL A 24 0.44 7.18 -4.12
N SER A 25 -0.23 8.20 -3.60
CA SER A 25 -1.46 8.72 -4.18
C SER A 25 -1.24 9.20 -5.62
N LYS A 26 -2.13 8.81 -6.54
CA LYS A 26 -2.19 9.26 -7.95
C LYS A 26 -0.97 8.96 -8.82
N LEU A 27 0.07 8.32 -8.29
CA LEU A 27 1.31 8.01 -9.00
C LEU A 27 1.56 6.50 -9.01
N SER A 28 2.24 6.01 -10.04
CA SER A 28 2.66 4.60 -10.08
C SER A 28 3.77 4.35 -9.04
N SER A 29 3.54 3.40 -8.14
CA SER A 29 4.50 3.03 -7.10
C SER A 29 4.41 1.56 -6.71
N ALA A 30 5.46 1.05 -6.08
CA ALA A 30 5.45 -0.28 -5.48
C ALA A 30 4.37 -0.41 -4.41
N HIS A 31 3.79 -1.59 -4.26
CA HIS A 31 2.90 -1.89 -3.13
C HIS A 31 3.74 -2.37 -1.95
N VAL A 32 3.61 -1.69 -0.81
CA VAL A 32 4.24 -2.07 0.45
C VAL A 32 3.15 -2.61 1.37
N TYR A 33 3.45 -3.72 2.04
CA TYR A 33 2.53 -4.39 2.96
C TYR A 33 3.22 -4.51 4.31
N LEU A 34 2.58 -4.04 5.36
CA LEU A 34 3.03 -4.17 6.74
C LEU A 34 2.15 -5.18 7.47
N ARG A 35 2.76 -6.27 7.93
CA ARG A 35 2.09 -7.25 8.77
C ARG A 35 2.12 -6.82 10.22
N LEU A 36 0.94 -6.61 10.78
CA LEU A 36 0.76 -6.30 12.19
C LEU A 36 0.83 -7.58 13.03
N LYS A 37 1.15 -7.45 14.32
CA LYS A 37 0.98 -8.58 15.24
C LYS A 37 -0.51 -8.81 15.45
N LYS A 38 -0.83 -10.02 15.91
CA LYS A 38 -2.19 -10.37 16.31
C LYS A 38 -2.70 -9.34 17.32
N ASP A 39 -3.90 -8.81 17.07
CA ASP A 39 -4.58 -7.79 17.88
C ASP A 39 -3.97 -6.35 17.85
N GLU A 40 -3.04 -6.05 16.94
CA GLU A 40 -2.59 -4.66 16.70
C GLU A 40 -3.47 -3.97 15.62
N SER A 41 -3.81 -2.69 15.83
CA SER A 41 -4.44 -1.85 14.82
C SER A 41 -3.45 -0.88 14.17
N ILE A 42 -3.90 -0.21 13.11
CA ILE A 42 -3.17 0.87 12.43
C ILE A 42 -2.73 1.99 13.40
N ASP A 43 -3.51 2.23 14.46
CA ASP A 43 -3.26 3.25 15.48
C ASP A 43 -2.12 2.85 16.43
N ASN A 44 -1.77 1.56 16.48
CA ASN A 44 -0.70 1.03 17.31
C ASN A 44 0.65 0.95 16.57
N ILE A 45 0.70 1.27 15.28
CA ILE A 45 1.94 1.24 14.50
C ILE A 45 2.90 2.30 15.06
N PRO A 46 4.14 1.94 15.44
CA PRO A 46 5.12 2.91 15.88
C PRO A 46 5.37 3.96 14.79
N PRO A 47 5.42 5.27 15.12
CA PRO A 47 5.56 6.34 14.13
C PRO A 47 6.78 6.16 13.21
N LEU A 48 7.87 5.62 13.74
CA LEU A 48 9.08 5.35 12.97
C LEU A 48 8.85 4.27 11.89
N VAL A 49 8.12 3.21 12.21
CA VAL A 49 7.80 2.14 11.25
C VAL A 49 6.87 2.67 10.17
N LEU A 50 5.89 3.50 10.55
CA LEU A 50 5.00 4.17 9.61
C LEU A 50 5.79 5.08 8.65
N GLU A 51 6.72 5.87 9.18
CA GLU A 51 7.60 6.73 8.39
C GLU A 51 8.46 5.91 7.43
N ASP A 52 9.09 4.83 7.89
CA ASP A 52 9.90 3.93 7.06
C ASP A 52 9.07 3.34 5.91
N CYS A 53 7.83 2.90 6.17
CA CYS A 53 6.93 2.40 5.13
C CYS A 53 6.60 3.49 4.08
N CYS A 54 6.32 4.71 4.52
CA CYS A 54 6.06 5.85 3.65
C CYS A 54 7.28 6.24 2.80
N GLN A 55 8.48 6.27 3.39
CA GLN A 55 9.72 6.56 2.66
C GLN A 55 10.03 5.46 1.65
N LEU A 56 9.84 4.19 2.03
CA LEU A 56 10.04 3.05 1.13
C LEU A 56 9.12 3.16 -0.08
N VAL A 57 7.83 3.45 0.11
CA VAL A 57 6.86 3.52 -0.99
C VAL A 57 7.13 4.72 -1.91
N LYS A 58 7.53 5.88 -1.35
CA LYS A 58 7.96 7.05 -2.11
C LYS A 58 9.21 6.75 -2.94
N ALA A 59 10.22 6.15 -2.33
CA ALA A 59 11.48 5.83 -2.98
C ALA A 59 11.30 4.84 -4.14
N ASN A 60 10.29 3.95 -4.04
CA ASN A 60 9.94 2.97 -5.06
C ASN A 60 8.76 3.42 -5.93
N SER A 61 8.55 4.73 -6.08
CA SER A 61 7.63 5.30 -7.07
C SER A 61 8.38 5.76 -8.31
N ILE A 62 7.80 5.57 -9.49
CA ILE A 62 8.41 5.95 -10.78
C ILE A 62 8.64 7.46 -10.85
N GLU A 63 7.62 8.23 -10.46
CA GLU A 63 7.65 9.71 -10.45
C GLU A 63 7.76 10.27 -9.04
N GLY A 64 7.12 9.64 -8.05
CA GLY A 64 7.07 10.12 -6.67
C GLY A 64 8.45 10.20 -6.00
N CYS A 65 9.42 9.39 -6.43
CA CYS A 65 10.79 9.44 -5.90
C CYS A 65 11.51 10.76 -6.23
N LYS A 66 11.09 11.46 -7.29
CA LYS A 66 11.69 12.73 -7.74
C LYS A 66 11.00 13.97 -7.15
N LEU A 67 9.86 13.79 -6.51
CA LEU A 67 9.08 14.88 -5.93
C LEU A 67 9.56 15.21 -4.52
N ASN A 68 9.53 16.51 -4.19
CA ASN A 68 9.87 16.97 -2.84
C ASN A 68 8.94 16.37 -1.78
N LYS A 69 7.65 16.33 -2.08
CA LYS A 69 6.60 15.74 -1.24
C LYS A 69 5.62 14.94 -2.09
N VAL A 70 5.08 13.88 -1.51
CA VAL A 70 4.01 13.06 -2.08
C VAL A 70 3.02 12.71 -0.97
N ASP A 71 1.76 12.50 -1.35
CA ASP A 71 0.75 11.98 -0.43
C ASP A 71 0.79 10.45 -0.47
N ILE A 72 0.87 9.82 0.69
CA ILE A 72 0.84 8.35 0.83
C ILE A 72 -0.54 7.92 1.31
N VAL A 73 -1.14 6.97 0.59
CA VAL A 73 -2.38 6.31 1.00
C VAL A 73 -2.01 5.00 1.68
N TYR A 74 -2.62 4.75 2.83
CA TYR A 74 -2.47 3.48 3.52
C TYR A 74 -3.79 3.03 4.15
N THR A 75 -4.10 1.73 4.02
CA THR A 75 -5.39 1.16 4.43
C THR A 75 -5.23 -0.35 4.68
N PRO A 76 -6.07 -0.97 5.52
CA PRO A 76 -6.10 -2.43 5.63
C PRO A 76 -6.38 -3.08 4.28
N VAL A 77 -5.76 -4.22 4.01
CA VAL A 77 -5.93 -4.99 2.77
C VAL A 77 -7.40 -5.36 2.54
N ASP A 78 -8.18 -5.59 3.59
CA ASP A 78 -9.62 -5.82 3.50
C ASP A 78 -10.39 -4.70 2.77
N ASN A 79 -9.92 -3.45 2.88
CA ASN A 79 -10.53 -2.31 2.21
C ASN A 79 -10.16 -2.22 0.71
N LEU A 80 -9.24 -3.06 0.22
CA LEU A 80 -8.86 -3.07 -1.19
C LEU A 80 -9.87 -3.88 -2.00
N ARG A 81 -10.29 -3.31 -3.12
CA ARG A 81 -11.17 -3.95 -4.09
C ARG A 81 -10.41 -4.16 -5.38
N GLN A 82 -10.19 -5.42 -5.74
CA GLN A 82 -9.67 -5.80 -7.05
C GLN A 82 -10.78 -6.51 -7.82
N THR A 83 -11.30 -5.88 -8.88
CA THR A 83 -12.26 -6.51 -9.79
C THR A 83 -11.53 -7.10 -10.99
N ASN A 84 -12.03 -8.22 -11.54
CA ASN A 84 -11.43 -8.89 -12.71
C ASN A 84 -11.33 -8.01 -13.97
N ASP A 85 -12.04 -6.89 -14.00
CA ASP A 85 -12.03 -5.90 -15.10
C ASP A 85 -10.91 -4.85 -14.96
N MET A 86 -10.21 -4.80 -13.81
CA MET A 86 -9.14 -3.84 -13.56
C MET A 86 -7.79 -4.31 -14.13
N ASP A 87 -6.99 -3.37 -14.62
CA ASP A 87 -5.63 -3.68 -15.11
C ASP A 87 -4.76 -4.22 -13.98
N VAL A 88 -3.75 -5.03 -14.35
CA VAL A 88 -2.80 -5.60 -13.39
C VAL A 88 -2.08 -4.47 -12.64
N GLY A 89 -2.16 -4.48 -11.31
CA GLY A 89 -1.61 -3.43 -10.45
C GLY A 89 -2.57 -2.30 -10.11
N GLN A 90 -3.77 -2.25 -10.71
CA GLN A 90 -4.82 -1.32 -10.31
C GLN A 90 -5.62 -1.88 -9.12
N VAL A 91 -5.76 -1.07 -8.08
CA VAL A 91 -6.58 -1.37 -6.90
C VAL A 91 -7.61 -0.26 -6.69
N GLY A 92 -8.85 -0.65 -6.41
CA GLY A 92 -9.89 0.24 -5.90
C GLY A 92 -10.02 0.14 -4.39
N PHE A 93 -10.85 1.00 -3.80
CA PHE A 93 -11.20 0.95 -2.38
C PHE A 93 -12.69 0.62 -2.19
N HIS A 94 -13.04 -0.11 -1.14
CA HIS A 94 -14.44 -0.34 -0.76
C HIS A 94 -15.05 0.90 -0.11
N VAL A 95 -14.27 1.58 0.73
CA VAL A 95 -14.64 2.84 1.38
C VAL A 95 -13.52 3.85 1.20
N ASP A 96 -13.82 4.93 0.48
CA ASP A 96 -13.00 6.14 0.47
C ASP A 96 -13.19 6.85 1.82
N LYS A 97 -12.29 6.62 2.78
CA LYS A 97 -12.24 7.50 3.97
C LYS A 97 -11.59 8.82 3.55
N ASN A 98 -12.45 9.73 3.11
CA ASN A 98 -12.14 11.12 2.79
C ASN A 98 -12.18 11.98 4.07
#